data_AF-A0A843EJP7-F1
#
_entry.id   AF-A0A843EJP7-F1
#
_cell.length_a   1.000
_cell.length_b   1.000
_cell.length_c   1.000
_cell.angle_alpha   90.00
_cell.angle_beta   90.00
_cell.angle_gamma   90.00
#
_symmetry.space_group_name_H-M   'P 1'
#
loop_
_entity.id
_entity.type
_entity.pdbx_description
1 polymer ?
#
loop_
_entity_poly.entity_id
_entity_poly.type
_entity_poly.pdbx_seq_one_letter_code
_entity_poly.pdbx_strand_id
1 'polypeptide(L)' 'MQVLVKDPDTIKDRWGKRPSDRSVGELLQAGVLALDKQSGPTSHQVTAWVREALHVS' A
#
# COMPACT_ATOMS: atom_id res chain seq x y z
N MET A 1 15.42 -1.07 18.01
CA MET A 1 16.13 -1.15 16.71
C MET A 1 16.85 0.17 16.52
N GLN A 2 18.17 0.15 16.34
CA GLN A 2 18.96 1.37 16.12
C GLN A 2 19.29 1.47 14.63
N VAL A 3 19.07 2.65 14.05
CA VAL A 3 19.47 2.92 12.66
C VAL A 3 20.91 3.39 12.66
N LEU A 4 21.76 2.76 11.86
CA LEU A 4 23.13 3.20 11.59
C LEU A 4 23.13 4.07 10.34
N VAL A 5 23.66 5.28 10.43
CA VAL A 5 23.80 6.19 9.30
C VAL A 5 25.15 5.97 8.65
N LYS A 6 25.15 5.50 7.39
CA LYS A 6 26.38 5.30 6.59
C LYS A 6 26.94 6.62 6.07
N ASP A 7 26.06 7.51 5.63
CA ASP A 7 26.38 8.81 5.04
C ASP A 7 25.27 9.82 5.43
N PRO A 8 25.59 10.92 6.12
CA PRO A 8 24.60 11.92 6.49
C PRO A 8 24.16 12.83 5.32
N ASP A 9 24.93 12.90 4.23
CA ASP A 9 24.77 13.89 3.15
C ASP A 9 24.17 13.30 1.86
N THR A 10 23.28 12.32 2.03
CA THR A 10 22.57 11.70 0.90
C THR A 10 21.59 12.65 0.21
N ILE A 11 21.28 12.37 -1.06
CA ILE A 11 20.25 13.11 -1.81
C ILE A 11 18.89 12.85 -1.14
N LYS A 12 18.36 13.89 -0.48
CA LYS A 12 17.09 13.82 0.25
C LYS A 12 15.92 13.90 -0.73
N ASP A 13 15.03 12.90 -0.66
CA ASP A 13 13.64 12.90 -1.17
C ASP A 13 13.39 13.57 -2.52
N ARG A 14 14.36 13.47 -3.45
CA ARG A 14 14.27 14.12 -4.76
C ARG A 14 13.32 13.38 -5.71
N TRP A 15 13.04 12.10 -5.46
CA TRP A 15 12.18 11.26 -6.29
C TRP A 15 11.26 10.39 -5.45
N GLY A 16 10.08 10.11 -5.99
CA GLY A 16 9.04 9.37 -5.31
C GLY A 16 8.38 10.17 -4.19
N LYS A 17 7.58 9.47 -3.37
CA LYS A 17 6.86 10.03 -2.22
C LYS A 17 6.98 9.07 -1.04
N ARG A 18 7.16 9.63 0.17
CA ARG A 18 6.96 8.87 1.41
C ARG A 18 5.55 8.29 1.40
N PRO A 19 5.30 7.14 2.06
CA PRO A 19 3.96 6.55 2.12
C PRO A 19 2.89 7.53 2.62
N SER A 20 3.22 8.37 3.59
CA SER A 20 2.32 9.42 4.13
C SER A 20 1.94 10.51 3.13
N ASP A 21 2.76 10.71 2.10
CA ASP A 21 2.66 11.83 1.17
C ASP A 21 1.98 11.39 -0.15
N ARG A 22 1.65 10.09 -0.28
CA ARG A 22 1.00 9.52 -1.47
C ARG A 22 -0.48 9.85 -1.50
N SER A 23 -0.99 10.15 -2.70
CA SER A 23 -2.42 10.22 -2.96
C SER A 23 -3.09 8.85 -2.76
N VAL A 24 -4.42 8.85 -2.62
CA VAL A 24 -5.20 7.60 -2.51
C VAL A 24 -4.96 6.67 -3.70
N GLY A 25 -4.85 7.19 -4.93
CA GLY A 25 -4.57 6.38 -6.11
C GLY A 25 -3.20 5.70 -6.06
N GLU A 26 -2.16 6.42 -5.62
CA GLU A 26 -0.82 5.88 -5.44
C GLU A 26 -0.77 4.85 -4.30
N LEU A 27 -1.57 5.04 -3.25
CA LEU A 27 -1.72 4.06 -2.18
C LEU A 27 -2.46 2.80 -2.67
N LEU A 28 -3.51 2.93 -3.49
CA LEU A 28 -4.22 1.78 -4.04
C LEU A 28 -3.35 0.95 -5.00
N GLN A 29 -2.46 1.59 -5.77
CA GLN A 29 -1.54 0.90 -6.67
C GLN A 29 -0.47 0.07 -5.95
N ALA A 30 -0.02 0.47 -4.76
CA ALA A 30 1.14 -0.11 -4.08
C ALA A 30 0.89 -0.50 -2.62
N GLY A 31 -0.37 -0.51 -2.20
CA GLY A 31 -0.80 -0.71 -0.82
C GLY A 31 -1.29 -2.11 -0.53
N VAL A 32 -1.61 -2.35 0.74
CA VAL A 32 -2.19 -3.60 1.24
C VAL A 32 -3.45 -3.26 2.02
N LEU A 33 -4.53 -4.01 1.78
CA LEU A 33 -5.78 -3.90 2.53
C LEU A 33 -5.90 -5.10 3.47
N ALA A 34 -5.78 -4.85 4.77
CA ALA A 34 -6.04 -5.85 5.80
C ALA A 34 -7.56 -5.94 6.02
N LEU A 35 -8.19 -6.93 5.40
CA LEU A 35 -9.64 -7.12 5.45
C LEU A 35 -10.03 -8.13 6.50
N ASP A 36 -11.06 -7.79 7.28
CA ASP A 36 -11.75 -8.75 8.13
C ASP A 36 -12.71 -9.59 7.28
N LYS A 37 -12.22 -10.76 6.86
CA LYS A 37 -12.92 -11.64 5.92
C LYS A 37 -14.12 -12.30 6.60
N GLN A 38 -15.32 -12.07 6.06
CA GLN A 38 -16.54 -12.74 6.50
C GLN A 38 -16.53 -14.25 6.22
N SER A 39 -17.29 -15.01 7.03
CA SER A 39 -17.56 -16.44 6.80
C SER A 39 -18.52 -16.64 5.64
N GLY A 40 -18.36 -17.73 4.87
CA GLY A 40 -19.15 -18.02 3.66
C GLY A 40 -18.35 -17.93 2.36
N PRO A 41 -18.00 -16.72 1.86
CA PRO A 41 -17.29 -16.57 0.60
C PRO A 41 -15.83 -17.06 0.70
N THR A 42 -15.30 -17.52 -0.43
CA THR A 42 -13.89 -17.87 -0.57
C THR A 42 -13.01 -16.61 -0.61
N SER A 43 -11.72 -16.74 -0.29
CA SER A 43 -10.78 -15.62 -0.35
C SER A 43 -10.65 -15.03 -1.77
N HIS A 44 -10.77 -15.86 -2.81
CA HIS A 44 -10.77 -15.40 -4.20
C HIS A 44 -11.99 -14.53 -4.52
N GLN A 45 -13.18 -14.93 -4.05
CA GLN A 45 -14.40 -14.12 -4.22
C GLN A 45 -14.31 -12.78 -3.50
N VAL A 46 -13.86 -12.77 -2.24
CA VAL A 46 -13.69 -11.52 -1.48
C VAL A 46 -12.69 -10.59 -2.16
N THR A 47 -11.59 -11.14 -2.66
CA THR A 47 -10.58 -10.36 -3.42
C THR A 47 -11.19 -9.77 -4.70
N ALA A 48 -11.98 -10.53 -5.45
CA ALA A 48 -12.63 -10.06 -6.67
C ALA A 48 -13.61 -8.91 -6.39
N TRP A 49 -14.43 -9.02 -5.34
CA TRP A 49 -15.36 -7.96 -4.96
C TRP A 49 -14.66 -6.67 -4.52
N VAL A 50 -13.54 -6.79 -3.80
CA VAL A 50 -12.75 -5.61 -3.38
C VAL A 50 -12.17 -4.90 -4.60
N ARG A 51 -11.66 -5.66 -5.58
CA ARG A 51 -11.18 -5.11 -6.85
C ARG A 51 -12.28 -4.37 -7.60
N GLU A 52 -13.46 -4.97 -7.71
CA GLU A 52 -14.64 -4.37 -8.34
C GLU A 52 -15.07 -3.09 -7.62
N ALA A 53 -15.24 -3.13 -6.29
CA ALA A 53 -15.70 -1.98 -5.50
C ALA A 53 -14.74 -0.79 -5.56
N LEU A 54 -13.44 -1.05 -5.59
CA LEU A 54 -12.40 -0.02 -5.67
C LEU A 54 -12.04 0.37 -7.10
N HIS A 55 -12.64 -0.29 -8.11
CA HIS A 55 -12.35 -0.09 -9.53
C HIS A 55 -10.85 -0.27 -9.87
N VAL A 56 -10.24 -1.32 -9.32
CA VAL A 56 -8.83 -1.67 -9.55
C VAL A 56 -8.70 -3.07 -10.18
N SER A 57 -7.69 -3.28 -11.02
CA SER A 57 -7.46 -4.52 -11.78
C SER A 57 -6.53 -5.52 -11.09
#